data_AF-A0A955D3S3-F1
#
_entry.id   AF-A0A955D3S3-F1
#
_cell.length_a   1.000
_cell.length_b   1.000
_cell.length_c   1.000
_cell.angle_alpha   90.00
_cell.angle_beta   90.00
_cell.angle_gamma   90.00
#
_symmetry.space_group_name_H-M   'P 1'
#
loop_
_entity.id
_entity.type
_entity.pdbx_description
1 polymer ?
#
loop_
_entity_poly.entity_id
_entity_poly.type
_entity_poly.pdbx_seq_one_letter_code
_entity_poly.pdbx_strand_id
1 'polypeptide(L)'
;MADDAYDSVREKVETIFAELAGDRASMLDGGRFPAVIASAVTAALSGPEASEGEILHADQIAFHLVDWNADAAFLVALHLFPERFAPDEINAGIDLFLVHVPAHVLAAARLAGHSVQDESNDGDDHLAGSGRSPTSPT
;
A
#
# COMPACT_ATOMS: atom_id res chain seq x y z
N MET A 1 -6.51 -7.23 -19.94
CA MET A 1 -5.91 -5.89 -20.10
C MET A 1 -5.44 -5.33 -18.76
N ALA A 2 -6.34 -5.08 -17.79
CA ALA A 2 -5.91 -4.63 -16.44
C ALA A 2 -5.17 -5.74 -15.66
N ASP A 3 -5.70 -6.97 -15.70
CA ASP A 3 -5.04 -8.13 -15.09
C ASP A 3 -3.63 -8.37 -15.66
N ASP A 4 -3.48 -8.23 -16.98
CA ASP A 4 -2.17 -8.38 -17.65
C ASP A 4 -1.15 -7.33 -17.17
N ALA A 5 -1.60 -6.09 -16.89
CA ALA A 5 -0.73 -5.03 -16.38
C ALA A 5 -0.34 -5.26 -14.92
N TYR A 6 -1.26 -5.77 -14.08
CA TYR A 6 -0.95 -6.12 -12.69
C TYR A 6 0.07 -7.25 -12.60
N ASP A 7 -0.09 -8.29 -13.41
CA ASP A 7 0.86 -9.41 -13.44
C ASP A 7 2.22 -8.96 -13.99
N SER A 8 2.24 -8.14 -15.04
CA SER A 8 3.48 -7.54 -15.56
C SER A 8 4.24 -6.72 -14.49
N VAL A 9 3.52 -5.90 -13.71
CA VAL A 9 4.13 -5.12 -12.61
C VAL A 9 4.79 -6.06 -11.58
N ARG A 10 4.09 -7.12 -11.16
CA ARG A 10 4.62 -8.09 -10.19
C ARG A 10 5.89 -8.75 -10.72
N GLU A 11 5.85 -9.28 -11.94
CA GLU A 11 7.00 -9.95 -12.57
C GLU A 11 8.22 -9.01 -12.70
N LYS A 12 7.99 -7.73 -13.04
CA LYS A 12 9.07 -6.74 -13.15
C LYS A 12 9.67 -6.39 -11.81
N VAL A 13 8.85 -6.18 -10.78
CA VAL A 13 9.32 -5.90 -9.41
C VAL A 13 10.14 -7.08 -8.90
N GLU A 14 9.65 -8.31 -9.08
CA GLU A 14 10.39 -9.52 -8.72
C GLU A 14 11.73 -9.61 -9.45
N THR A 15 11.75 -9.36 -10.76
CA THR A 15 12.97 -9.36 -11.56
C THR A 15 13.98 -8.33 -11.05
N ILE A 16 13.53 -7.09 -10.82
CA ILE A 16 14.39 -6.00 -10.32
C ILE A 16 15.00 -6.38 -8.97
N PHE A 17 14.19 -6.87 -8.02
CA PHE A 17 14.73 -7.23 -6.71
C PHE A 17 15.53 -8.52 -6.72
N ALA A 18 15.25 -9.47 -7.63
CA ALA A 18 16.11 -10.63 -7.83
C ALA A 18 17.49 -10.21 -8.34
N GLU A 19 17.58 -9.23 -9.25
CA GLU A 19 18.86 -8.63 -9.68
C GLU A 19 19.61 -7.96 -8.52
N LEU A 20 18.92 -7.26 -7.62
CA LEU A 20 19.53 -6.50 -6.52
C LEU A 20 19.87 -7.33 -5.27
N ALA A 21 19.02 -8.29 -4.92
CA ALA A 21 19.02 -8.98 -3.63
C ALA A 21 19.07 -10.51 -3.75
N GLY A 22 19.07 -11.05 -4.98
CA GLY A 22 19.05 -12.49 -5.25
C GLY A 22 17.84 -13.18 -4.63
N ASP A 23 18.05 -14.36 -4.07
CA ASP A 23 17.01 -15.20 -3.48
C ASP A 23 16.19 -14.50 -2.37
N ARG A 24 16.76 -13.47 -1.72
CA ARG A 24 16.06 -12.69 -0.69
C ARG A 24 14.86 -11.91 -1.25
N ALA A 25 14.84 -11.63 -2.56
CA ALA A 25 13.73 -10.97 -3.23
C ALA A 25 12.41 -11.75 -3.12
N SER A 26 12.48 -13.08 -2.93
CA SER A 26 11.29 -13.91 -2.70
C SER A 26 10.49 -13.52 -1.45
N MET A 27 11.08 -12.74 -0.52
CA MET A 27 10.37 -12.16 0.61
C MET A 27 9.43 -11.00 0.24
N LEU A 28 9.49 -10.51 -1.00
CA LEU A 28 8.63 -9.46 -1.56
C LEU A 28 7.51 -10.03 -2.46
N ASP A 29 7.43 -11.36 -2.59
CA ASP A 29 6.36 -12.05 -3.30
C ASP A 29 5.02 -11.80 -2.58
N GLY A 30 4.13 -11.05 -3.22
CA GLY A 30 2.80 -10.73 -2.68
C GLY A 30 1.85 -11.93 -2.56
N GLY A 31 2.21 -13.08 -3.13
CA GLY A 31 1.49 -14.35 -2.94
C GLY A 31 1.83 -15.06 -1.62
N ARG A 32 2.78 -14.54 -0.83
CA ARG A 32 3.25 -15.16 0.41
C ARG A 32 3.19 -14.20 1.58
N PHE A 33 2.52 -14.62 2.64
CA PHE A 33 2.59 -13.90 3.90
C PHE A 33 4.01 -13.98 4.51
N PRO A 34 4.70 -12.86 4.76
CA PRO A 34 6.09 -12.85 5.27
C PRO A 34 6.13 -13.10 6.79
N ALA A 35 5.74 -14.31 7.22
CA ALA A 35 5.57 -14.71 8.62
C ALA A 35 6.79 -14.42 9.51
N VAL A 36 8.00 -14.58 8.98
CA VAL A 36 9.23 -14.28 9.73
C VAL A 36 9.32 -12.80 10.11
N ILE A 37 8.93 -11.90 9.19
CA ILE A 37 8.92 -10.45 9.45
C ILE A 37 7.77 -10.08 10.38
N ALA A 38 6.58 -10.66 10.18
CA ALA A 38 5.46 -10.48 11.10
C ALA A 38 5.84 -10.87 12.54
N SER A 39 6.51 -12.01 12.70
CA SER A 39 6.98 -12.50 14.00
C SER A 39 8.02 -11.58 14.62
N ALA A 40 8.94 -11.05 13.81
CA ALA A 40 9.95 -10.10 14.28
C ALA A 40 9.34 -8.77 14.73
N VAL A 41 8.36 -8.24 13.99
CA VAL A 41 7.62 -7.02 14.39
C VAL A 41 6.83 -7.27 15.67
N THR A 42 6.13 -8.41 15.76
CA THR A 42 5.37 -8.80 16.97
C THR A 42 6.27 -8.83 18.19
N ALA A 43 7.39 -9.55 18.12
CA ALA A 43 8.34 -9.66 19.23
C ALA A 43 8.93 -8.29 19.63
N ALA A 44 9.19 -7.42 18.66
CA ALA A 44 9.70 -6.07 18.91
C ALA A 44 8.67 -5.18 19.62
N LEU A 45 7.38 -5.30 19.26
CA LEU A 45 6.31 -4.49 19.84
C LEU A 45 5.84 -5.01 21.20
N SER A 46 5.79 -6.32 21.41
CA SER A 46 5.33 -6.92 22.67
C SER A 46 6.41 -6.91 23.75
N GLY A 47 7.67 -7.16 23.38
CA GLY A 47 8.75 -7.36 24.34
C GLY A 47 8.72 -8.74 25.03
N PRO A 48 9.74 -9.05 25.86
CA PRO A 48 9.99 -10.41 26.36
C PRO A 48 9.08 -10.86 27.52
N GLU A 49 8.44 -9.92 28.21
CA GLU A 49 7.60 -10.17 29.39
C GLU A 49 6.10 -9.99 29.08
N ALA A 50 5.75 -9.88 27.79
CA ALA A 50 4.38 -9.64 27.36
C ALA A 50 3.44 -10.79 27.73
N SER A 51 2.24 -10.42 28.15
CA SER A 51 1.10 -11.33 28.23
C SER A 51 0.66 -11.81 26.85
N GLU A 52 -0.08 -12.92 26.81
CA GLU A 52 -0.66 -13.44 25.56
C GLU A 52 -1.53 -12.39 24.83
N GLY A 53 -2.26 -11.56 25.57
CA GLY A 53 -3.08 -10.49 25.00
C GLY A 53 -2.23 -9.39 24.34
N GLU A 54 -1.09 -9.02 24.93
CA GLU A 54 -0.17 -8.03 24.36
C GLU A 54 0.55 -8.59 23.12
N ILE A 55 0.89 -9.88 23.13
CA ILE A 55 1.45 -10.57 21.95
C ILE A 55 0.44 -10.58 20.82
N LEU A 56 -0.82 -10.95 21.09
CA LEU A 56 -1.87 -10.98 20.07
C LEU A 56 -2.15 -9.58 19.50
N HIS A 57 -2.17 -8.56 20.35
CA HIS A 57 -2.33 -7.17 19.91
C HIS A 57 -1.19 -6.71 19.00
N ALA A 58 0.06 -7.04 19.36
CA ALA A 58 1.24 -6.77 18.54
C ALA A 58 1.22 -7.53 17.21
N ASP A 59 0.74 -8.77 17.19
CA ASP A 59 0.61 -9.60 15.98
C ASP A 59 -0.42 -9.03 15.00
N GLN A 60 -1.53 -8.47 15.49
CA GLN A 60 -2.50 -7.76 14.65
C GLN A 60 -1.88 -6.53 13.96
N ILE A 61 -1.05 -5.76 14.68
CA ILE A 61 -0.31 -4.64 14.08
C ILE A 61 0.67 -5.17 13.03
N ALA A 62 1.43 -6.22 13.35
CA ALA A 62 2.41 -6.82 12.45
C ALA A 62 1.76 -7.34 11.17
N PHE A 63 0.63 -8.04 11.27
CA PHE A 63 -0.17 -8.52 10.13
C PHE A 63 -0.46 -7.39 9.15
N HIS A 64 -1.01 -6.27 9.63
CA HIS A 64 -1.33 -5.13 8.77
C HIS A 64 -0.08 -4.47 8.16
N LEU A 65 1.06 -4.45 8.84
CA LEU A 65 2.27 -3.79 8.35
C LEU A 65 3.03 -4.57 7.28
N VAL A 66 2.88 -5.90 7.22
CA VAL A 66 3.69 -6.74 6.32
C VAL A 66 2.94 -7.21 5.07
N ASP A 67 1.61 -7.11 5.06
CA ASP A 67 0.75 -7.66 4.01
C ASP A 67 0.90 -6.97 2.63
N TRP A 68 1.42 -5.74 2.62
CA TRP A 68 1.60 -4.90 1.43
C TRP A 68 3.08 -4.73 1.03
N ASN A 69 3.94 -5.68 1.41
CA ASN A 69 5.36 -5.70 1.07
C ASN A 69 5.61 -5.60 -0.46
N ALA A 70 4.78 -6.25 -1.28
CA ALA A 70 4.89 -6.19 -2.74
C ALA A 70 4.55 -4.80 -3.29
N ASP A 71 3.53 -4.12 -2.74
CA ASP A 71 3.16 -2.75 -3.11
C ASP A 71 4.26 -1.75 -2.73
N ALA A 72 4.87 -1.93 -1.56
CA ALA A 72 6.04 -1.16 -1.14
C ALA A 72 7.23 -1.38 -2.09
N ALA A 73 7.48 -2.63 -2.47
CA ALA A 73 8.54 -3.01 -3.41
C ALA A 73 8.32 -2.33 -4.76
N PHE A 74 7.09 -2.30 -5.28
CA PHE A 74 6.76 -1.57 -6.51
C PHE A 74 7.18 -0.10 -6.44
N LEU A 75 6.81 0.63 -5.38
CA LEU A 75 7.19 2.03 -5.24
C LEU A 75 8.71 2.21 -5.21
N VAL A 76 9.44 1.36 -4.49
CA VAL A 76 10.90 1.41 -4.45
C VAL A 76 11.49 1.11 -5.84
N ALA A 77 11.01 0.10 -6.53
CA ALA A 77 11.45 -0.24 -7.89
C ALA A 77 11.20 0.91 -8.87
N LEU A 78 10.06 1.59 -8.78
CA LEU A 78 9.72 2.75 -9.61
C LEU A 78 10.65 3.95 -9.34
N HIS A 79 11.03 4.18 -8.08
CA HIS A 79 11.99 5.24 -7.73
C HIS A 79 13.40 4.95 -8.26
N LEU A 80 13.79 3.67 -8.31
CA LEU A 80 15.14 3.26 -8.73
C LEU A 80 15.28 3.10 -10.24
N PHE A 81 14.24 2.60 -10.92
CA PHE A 81 14.27 2.25 -12.35
C PHE A 81 12.99 2.67 -13.07
N PRO A 82 12.62 3.97 -13.06
CA PRO A 82 11.37 4.43 -13.65
C PRO A 82 11.26 4.09 -15.15
N GLU A 83 12.38 4.04 -15.87
CA GLU A 83 12.46 3.71 -17.30
C GLU A 83 12.09 2.25 -17.64
N ARG A 84 12.02 1.35 -16.64
CA ARG A 84 11.62 -0.05 -16.84
C ARG A 84 10.11 -0.25 -16.85
N PHE A 85 9.33 0.76 -16.46
CA PHE A 85 7.87 0.69 -16.35
C PHE A 85 7.19 1.50 -17.46
N ALA A 86 6.23 0.87 -18.14
CA ALA A 86 5.36 1.54 -19.07
C ALA A 86 4.27 2.35 -18.32
N PRO A 87 3.67 3.38 -18.94
CA PRO A 87 2.68 4.22 -18.27
C PRO A 87 1.46 3.46 -17.70
N ASP A 88 1.01 2.41 -18.38
CA ASP A 88 -0.07 1.54 -17.93
C ASP A 88 0.32 0.69 -16.71
N GLU A 89 1.56 0.19 -16.67
CA GLU A 89 2.11 -0.50 -15.49
C GLU A 89 2.26 0.44 -14.29
N ILE A 90 2.66 1.70 -14.51
CA ILE A 90 2.72 2.70 -13.44
C ILE A 90 1.32 2.92 -12.86
N ASN A 91 0.31 3.15 -13.72
CA ASN A 91 -1.06 3.30 -13.25
C ASN A 91 -1.54 2.06 -12.49
N ALA A 92 -1.26 0.87 -13.02
CA ALA A 92 -1.64 -0.39 -12.41
C ALA A 92 -1.03 -0.57 -11.00
N GLY A 93 0.27 -0.30 -10.84
CA GLY A 93 0.93 -0.39 -9.53
C GLY A 93 0.47 0.68 -8.54
N ILE A 94 0.16 1.90 -9.02
CA ILE A 94 -0.40 2.96 -8.18
C ILE A 94 -1.82 2.60 -7.72
N ASP A 95 -2.66 2.08 -8.61
CA ASP A 95 -4.02 1.64 -8.26
C ASP A 95 -4.00 0.53 -7.21
N LEU A 96 -3.10 -0.46 -7.35
CA LEU A 96 -2.91 -1.51 -6.35
C LEU A 96 -2.52 -0.91 -4.98
N PHE A 97 -1.52 -0.02 -4.97
CA PHE A 97 -1.08 0.62 -3.73
C PHE A 97 -2.22 1.42 -3.07
N LEU A 98 -2.93 2.26 -3.82
CA LEU A 98 -3.98 3.13 -3.29
C LEU A 98 -5.20 2.37 -2.79
N VAL A 99 -5.52 1.19 -3.35
CA VAL A 99 -6.64 0.35 -2.90
C VAL A 99 -6.25 -0.52 -1.71
N HIS A 100 -5.01 -1.03 -1.67
CA HIS A 100 -4.58 -1.99 -0.66
C HIS A 100 -4.01 -1.32 0.60
N VAL A 101 -2.99 -0.46 0.44
CA VAL A 101 -2.14 0.00 1.54
C VAL A 101 -2.86 0.90 2.55
N PRO A 102 -3.70 1.88 2.15
CA PRO A 102 -4.30 2.80 3.11
C PRO A 102 -5.13 2.11 4.19
N ALA A 103 -5.93 1.11 3.83
CA ALA A 103 -6.76 0.38 4.79
C ALA A 103 -5.91 -0.33 5.85
N HIS A 104 -4.82 -0.99 5.43
CA HIS A 104 -3.91 -1.69 6.33
C HIS A 104 -3.13 -0.72 7.23
N VAL A 105 -2.62 0.38 6.68
CA VAL A 105 -1.89 1.40 7.46
C VAL A 105 -2.80 2.08 8.47
N LEU A 106 -4.03 2.45 8.10
CA LEU A 106 -5.02 3.02 9.02
C LEU A 106 -5.36 2.04 10.15
N ALA A 107 -5.57 0.76 9.83
CA ALA A 107 -5.84 -0.28 10.83
C ALA A 107 -4.67 -0.45 11.82
N ALA A 108 -3.43 -0.56 11.31
CA ALA A 108 -2.23 -0.62 12.14
C ALA A 108 -2.07 0.62 13.03
N ALA A 109 -2.30 1.82 12.48
CA ALA A 109 -2.19 3.07 13.23
C ALA A 109 -3.22 3.15 14.37
N ARG A 110 -4.46 2.72 14.14
CA ARG A 110 -5.52 2.66 15.16
C ARG A 110 -5.14 1.68 16.27
N LEU A 111 -4.65 0.50 15.92
CA LEU A 111 -4.19 -0.50 16.89
C LEU A 111 -2.99 -0.01 17.71
N ALA A 112 -2.08 0.75 17.10
CA ALA A 112 -0.93 1.36 17.78
C ALA A 112 -1.29 2.61 18.62
N GLY A 113 -2.57 2.99 18.69
CA GLY A 113 -3.04 4.12 19.49
C GLY A 113 -2.78 5.49 18.86
N HIS A 114 -2.47 5.56 17.57
CA HIS A 114 -2.34 6.82 16.86
C HIS A 114 -3.71 7.41 16.52
N SER A 115 -3.85 8.73 16.72
CA SER A 115 -5.02 9.47 16.24
C SER A 115 -4.94 9.62 14.72
N VAL A 116 -5.67 8.79 13.99
CA VAL A 116 -5.85 8.89 12.54
C VAL A 116 -7.18 9.56 12.23
N GLN A 117 -7.13 10.69 11.53
CA GLN A 117 -8.33 11.32 10.98
C GLN A 117 -8.58 10.71 9.60
N ASP A 118 -9.76 10.14 9.40
CA ASP A 118 -10.26 9.87 8.06
C ASP A 118 -10.71 11.24 7.51
N GLU A 119 -9.83 11.97 6.81
CA GLU A 119 -10.26 13.12 6.02
C GLU A 119 -11.02 12.62 4.78
N SER A 120 -12.14 11.92 4.97
CA SER A 120 -13.18 11.82 3.95
C SER A 120 -13.85 13.19 3.88
N ASN A 121 -13.22 14.14 3.19
CA ASN A 121 -13.91 15.34 2.77
C ASN A 121 -14.92 14.93 1.69
N ASP A 122 -16.14 14.57 2.13
CA ASP A 122 -17.36 14.67 1.35
C ASP A 122 -17.50 16.12 0.87
N GLY A 123 -16.81 16.43 -0.23
CA GLY A 123 -16.82 17.71 -0.91
C GLY A 123 -17.25 17.55 -2.37
N ASP A 124 -18.15 16.61 -2.65
CA ASP A 124 -18.87 16.56 -3.92
C ASP A 124 -20.06 17.53 -3.84
N ASP A 125 -19.77 18.83 -3.89
CA ASP A 125 -20.79 19.87 -4.03
C ASP A 125 -20.27 21.04 -4.86
N HIS A 126 -19.67 20.76 -6.03
CA HIS A 126 -19.48 21.80 -7.05
C HIS A 126 -19.50 21.29 -8.50
N LEU A 127 -20.56 20.55 -8.85
CA LEU A 127 -21.05 20.48 -10.22
C LEU A 127 -22.56 20.76 -10.27
N ALA A 128 -22.91 22.03 -10.05
CA ALA A 128 -24.18 22.59 -10.50
C ALA A 128 -23.92 23.79 -11.42
N GLY A 129 -23.80 23.50 -12.72
CA GLY A 129 -24.36 24.34 -13.78
C GLY A 129 -23.68 25.68 -14.05
N SER A 130 -22.76 25.66 -15.02
CA SER A 130 -22.57 26.81 -15.90
C SER A 130 -23.90 27.10 -16.61
N GLY A 131 -24.59 28.16 -16.21
CA GLY A 131 -25.79 28.67 -16.85
C GLY A 131 -25.61 30.13 -17.22
N ARG A 132 -24.71 30.44 -18.17
CA ARG A 132 -24.77 31.72 -18.88
C ARG A 132 -26.08 31.79 -19.67
N SER A 133 -26.87 32.83 -19.47
CA SER A 133 -27.64 33.44 -20.55
C SER A 133 -27.94 34.92 -20.27
N PRO A 134 -28.11 35.73 -21.33
CA PRO A 134 -27.83 37.16 -21.33
C PRO A 134 -29.11 37.99 -21.21
N THR A 135 -29.04 39.14 -20.53
CA THR A 135 -29.99 40.25 -20.74
C THR A 135 -29.36 41.61 -20.41
N SER A 136 -29.08 42.41 -21.43
CA SER A 136 -29.31 43.88 -21.40
C SER A 136 -30.78 44.10 -21.82
N PRO A 137 -31.53 45.13 -21.36
CA PRO A 137 -31.25 46.57 -21.52
C PRO A 137 -31.59 47.41 -20.25
N THR A 138 -31.17 48.67 -20.09
CA THR A 138 -31.63 49.90 -20.77
C THR A 138 -30.56 50.98 -20.80
#